data_AF-A0A945F6L8-F1
#
_entry.id   AF-A0A945F6L8-F1
#
_cell.length_a   1.000
_cell.length_b   1.000
_cell.length_c   1.000
_cell.angle_alpha   90.00
_cell.angle_beta   90.00
_cell.angle_gamma   90.00
#
_symmetry.space_group_name_H-M   'P 1'
#
loop_
_entity.id
_entity.type
_entity.pdbx_description
1 polymer ?
#
loop_
_entity_poly.entity_id
_entity_poly.type
_entity_poly.pdbx_seq_one_letter_code
_entity_poly.pdbx_strand_id
1 'polypeptide(L)'
;GALKEGLKIAKGEFIAIFDADFLPQKDWLQKTIPYFKNNEIGVVQTRWGHLNRNFSILTKVQAFALDAHFTLEQVGRNSKNHFINFNGTAGIWRKKCILDAGNWEGDTLTEDLDLSYRAQLKNWKFKYLLDVETPAELPLIMSAAKSQQFRWNKGGAENFQKLIYRVIKDKQLPFKTKLHGILHLLNSTMFLNILIVAILSIPMLYIKNEYEHLKYYFFAMSFFISSTLIFFICYWFAFKATCGGGFKQFLKYIRLFFSFFTIAMGFSLNNSLAVLEGHFGKKSDFIRTPKFNTQSRKNNWKKNKYISKNIPINVVMEGLLAIYFAFGMYSAFVVGNQGGDFGLFPFHLMLFIGFSFVFSKSLTNNT
;
A
#
# COMPACT_ATOMS: atom_id res chain seq x y z
N GLY A 1 7.77 -8.56 18.51
CA GLY A 1 8.70 -9.17 19.51
C GLY A 1 9.22 -8.18 20.55
N ALA A 2 10.11 -7.27 20.17
CA ALA A 2 10.72 -6.29 21.09
C ALA A 2 9.70 -5.42 21.86
N LEU A 3 8.60 -5.02 21.22
CA LEU A 3 7.51 -4.26 21.87
C LEU A 3 6.86 -5.03 23.02
N LYS A 4 6.72 -6.36 22.91
CA LYS A 4 6.16 -7.22 23.96
C LYS A 4 7.05 -7.25 25.19
N GLU A 5 8.36 -7.34 24.99
CA GLU A 5 9.35 -7.31 26.08
C GLU A 5 9.44 -5.92 26.72
N GLY A 6 9.49 -4.86 25.90
CA GLY A 6 9.47 -3.48 26.40
C GLY A 6 8.23 -3.16 27.24
N LEU A 7 7.08 -3.76 26.93
CA LEU A 7 5.83 -3.55 27.67
C LEU A 7 5.89 -4.04 29.12
N LYS A 8 6.76 -5.03 29.43
CA LYS A 8 6.95 -5.57 30.79
C LYS A 8 7.55 -4.53 31.72
N ILE A 9 8.47 -3.71 31.21
CA ILE A 9 9.19 -2.69 31.99
C ILE A 9 8.55 -1.29 31.87
N ALA A 10 7.79 -1.02 30.81
CA ALA A 10 7.13 0.26 30.61
C ALA A 10 6.08 0.55 31.70
N LYS A 11 6.27 1.62 32.48
CA LYS A 11 5.39 1.99 33.61
C LYS A 11 4.22 2.90 33.23
N GLY A 12 4.27 3.51 32.04
CA GLY A 12 3.24 4.44 31.58
C GLY A 12 1.90 3.75 31.29
N GLU A 13 0.80 4.47 31.53
CA GLU A 13 -0.55 4.06 31.10
C GLU A 13 -0.68 4.09 29.57
N PHE A 14 -0.04 5.06 28.94
CA PHE A 14 -0.04 5.27 27.50
C PHE A 14 1.33 4.94 26.92
N ILE A 15 1.34 4.15 25.84
CA ILE A 15 2.53 3.67 25.17
C ILE A 15 2.62 4.35 23.81
N ALA A 16 3.49 5.34 23.69
CA ALA A 16 3.82 5.97 22.42
C ALA A 16 4.82 5.09 21.66
N ILE A 17 4.55 4.84 20.39
CA ILE A 17 5.36 3.96 19.54
C ILE A 17 5.85 4.74 18.34
N PHE A 18 7.18 4.77 18.16
CA PHE A 18 7.84 5.38 17.03
C PHE A 18 8.92 4.44 16.49
N ASP A 19 8.93 4.29 15.17
CA ASP A 19 10.08 3.79 14.45
C ASP A 19 11.23 4.79 14.55
N ALA A 20 12.46 4.29 14.49
CA ALA A 20 13.66 5.08 14.71
C ALA A 20 13.88 6.21 13.68
N ASP A 21 13.19 6.18 12.53
CA ASP A 21 13.28 7.18 11.47
C ASP A 21 12.13 8.21 11.48
N PHE A 22 11.23 8.16 12.47
CA PHE A 22 10.12 9.11 12.61
C PHE A 22 10.51 10.29 13.51
N LEU A 23 10.17 11.50 13.07
CA LEU A 23 10.52 12.75 13.75
C LEU A 23 9.27 13.50 14.22
N PRO A 24 8.66 13.14 15.38
CA PRO A 24 7.49 13.84 15.90
C PRO A 24 7.78 15.29 16.27
N GLN A 25 6.78 16.15 16.13
CA GLN A 25 6.84 17.55 16.55
C GLN A 25 6.91 17.69 18.08
N LYS A 26 7.49 18.78 18.58
CA LYS A 26 7.68 19.01 20.03
C LYS A 26 6.37 18.99 20.83
N ASP A 27 5.26 19.39 20.21
CA ASP A 27 3.93 19.45 20.80
C ASP A 27 3.07 18.19 20.52
N TRP A 28 3.66 17.15 19.93
CA TRP A 28 2.92 15.96 19.47
C TRP A 28 2.15 15.27 20.61
N LEU A 29 2.76 15.10 21.79
CA LEU A 29 2.07 14.52 22.95
C LEU A 29 0.93 15.40 23.47
N GLN A 30 1.10 16.73 23.42
CA GLN A 30 0.06 17.67 23.85
C GLN A 30 -1.16 17.60 22.93
N LYS A 31 -0.94 17.32 21.63
CA LYS A 31 -2.00 17.14 20.64
C LYS A 31 -2.66 15.77 20.68
N THR A 32 -2.00 14.72 21.19
CA THR A 32 -2.51 13.34 21.14
C THR A 32 -3.10 12.84 22.46
N ILE A 33 -2.47 13.13 23.60
CA ILE A 33 -2.89 12.62 24.92
C ILE A 33 -4.31 13.02 25.33
N PRO A 34 -4.81 14.25 25.07
CA PRO A 34 -6.15 14.67 25.51
C PRO A 34 -7.30 13.78 25.00
N TYR A 35 -7.14 13.08 23.88
CA TYR A 35 -8.16 12.17 23.34
C TYR A 35 -8.43 10.97 24.25
N PHE A 36 -7.48 10.56 25.09
CA PHE A 36 -7.66 9.45 26.04
C PHE A 36 -8.52 9.79 27.26
N LYS A 37 -9.02 11.03 27.39
CA LYS A 37 -10.11 11.35 28.32
C LYS A 37 -11.35 10.50 28.06
N ASN A 38 -11.54 10.05 26.81
CA ASN A 38 -12.50 8.99 26.51
C ASN A 38 -11.87 7.61 26.81
N ASN A 39 -12.47 6.91 27.79
CA ASN A 39 -12.00 5.59 28.24
C ASN A 39 -12.15 4.48 27.19
N GLU A 40 -13.01 4.67 26.18
CA GLU A 40 -13.18 3.71 25.08
C GLU A 40 -12.07 3.82 24.04
N ILE A 41 -11.32 4.93 24.00
CA ILE A 41 -10.21 5.11 23.06
C ILE A 41 -9.03 4.26 23.51
N GLY A 42 -8.72 3.27 22.69
CA GLY A 42 -7.56 2.39 22.82
C GLY A 42 -6.35 2.90 22.07
N VAL A 43 -6.55 3.61 20.94
CA VAL A 43 -5.48 4.10 20.07
C VAL A 43 -5.74 5.51 19.58
N VAL A 44 -4.68 6.32 19.56
CA VAL A 44 -4.61 7.58 18.83
C VAL A 44 -3.51 7.46 17.78
N GLN A 45 -3.87 7.44 16.50
CA GLN A 45 -2.95 7.35 15.36
C GLN A 45 -2.81 8.73 14.70
N THR A 46 -1.59 9.12 14.37
CA THR A 46 -1.30 10.38 13.65
C THR A 46 -0.89 10.11 12.20
N ARG A 47 -1.01 11.13 11.34
CA ARG A 47 -0.66 11.02 9.92
C ARG A 47 0.86 10.95 9.73
N TRP A 48 1.30 10.15 8.77
CA TRP A 48 2.70 10.15 8.37
C TRP A 48 3.01 11.27 7.40
N GLY A 49 4.17 11.89 7.61
CA GLY A 49 4.81 12.80 6.67
C GLY A 49 5.98 12.15 5.95
N HIS A 50 6.57 12.84 4.98
CA HIS A 50 7.65 12.29 4.15
C HIS A 50 8.83 13.26 4.03
N LEU A 51 9.95 12.95 4.70
CA LEU A 51 11.15 13.80 4.74
C LEU A 51 11.82 13.95 3.37
N ASN A 52 11.71 12.93 2.52
CA ASN A 52 12.41 12.81 1.24
C ASN A 52 11.45 12.68 0.04
N ARG A 53 10.21 13.18 0.16
CA ARG A 53 9.17 13.15 -0.91
C ARG A 53 9.74 13.44 -2.30
N ASN A 54 10.53 14.50 -2.43
CA ASN A 54 10.99 15.03 -3.71
C ASN A 54 12.32 14.44 -4.20
N PHE A 55 12.89 13.43 -3.54
CA PHE A 55 14.21 12.88 -3.86
C PHE A 55 14.26 12.19 -5.23
N SER A 56 13.26 11.38 -5.58
CA SER A 56 13.18 10.67 -6.86
C SER A 56 11.73 10.47 -7.32
N ILE A 57 11.53 9.97 -8.55
CA ILE A 57 10.19 9.56 -9.01
C ILE A 57 9.61 8.49 -8.08
N LEU A 58 10.44 7.56 -7.62
CA LEU A 58 10.04 6.49 -6.70
C LEU A 58 9.55 7.04 -5.36
N THR A 59 10.23 8.02 -4.76
CA THR A 59 9.78 8.63 -3.50
C THR A 59 8.53 9.49 -3.70
N LYS A 60 8.40 10.18 -4.84
CA LYS A 60 7.20 10.98 -5.14
C LYS A 60 5.96 10.11 -5.27
N VAL A 61 6.08 8.97 -5.97
CA VAL A 61 4.99 8.00 -6.15
C VAL A 61 4.63 7.32 -4.83
N GLN A 62 5.62 6.91 -4.03
CA GLN A 62 5.36 6.35 -2.71
C GLN A 62 4.63 7.35 -1.80
N ALA A 63 5.10 8.60 -1.73
CA ALA A 63 4.45 9.64 -0.96
C ALA A 63 3.00 9.87 -1.42
N PHE A 64 2.77 9.95 -2.74
CA PHE A 64 1.45 10.15 -3.31
C PHE A 64 0.47 9.01 -2.96
N ALA A 65 0.92 7.75 -3.04
CA ALA A 65 0.12 6.59 -2.65
C ALA A 65 -0.21 6.58 -1.16
N LEU A 66 0.79 6.84 -0.31
CA LEU A 66 0.62 6.87 1.15
C LEU A 66 -0.25 8.02 1.61
N ASP A 67 -0.12 9.20 1.00
CA ASP A 67 -0.98 10.35 1.31
C ASP A 67 -2.44 9.99 1.08
N ALA A 68 -2.79 9.37 -0.06
CA ALA A 68 -4.16 8.95 -0.32
C ALA A 68 -4.68 7.95 0.72
N HIS A 69 -3.86 6.97 1.12
CA HIS A 69 -4.23 6.03 2.19
C HIS A 69 -4.53 6.76 3.52
N PHE A 70 -3.66 7.70 3.90
CA PHE A 70 -3.78 8.43 5.17
C PHE A 70 -4.87 9.51 5.17
N THR A 71 -5.11 10.19 4.05
CA THR A 71 -6.06 11.31 3.97
C THR A 71 -7.47 10.87 3.58
N LEU A 72 -7.60 9.79 2.79
CA LEU A 72 -8.88 9.32 2.27
C LEU A 72 -9.34 8.04 2.97
N GLU A 73 -8.52 6.98 2.94
CA GLU A 73 -8.97 5.66 3.38
C GLU A 73 -9.09 5.55 4.91
N GLN A 74 -8.09 6.03 5.66
CA GLN A 74 -8.15 6.00 7.13
C GLN A 74 -9.18 6.96 7.68
N VAL A 75 -9.20 8.20 7.17
CA VAL A 75 -10.19 9.21 7.56
C VAL A 75 -11.61 8.75 7.24
N GLY A 76 -11.83 8.20 6.04
CA GLY A 76 -13.13 7.69 5.60
C GLY A 76 -13.66 6.61 6.53
N ARG A 77 -12.84 5.58 6.83
CA ARG A 77 -13.24 4.50 7.75
C ARG A 77 -13.42 5.00 9.19
N ASN A 78 -12.50 5.81 9.70
CA ASN A 78 -12.57 6.29 11.09
C ASN A 78 -13.79 7.20 11.32
N SER A 79 -14.11 8.09 10.37
CA SER A 79 -15.29 8.98 10.46
C SER A 79 -16.63 8.23 10.47
N LYS A 80 -16.66 6.98 9.97
CA LYS A 80 -17.83 6.11 9.98
C LYS A 80 -17.74 4.98 11.01
N ASN A 81 -16.79 5.07 11.96
CA ASN A 81 -16.55 4.06 12.99
C ASN A 81 -16.30 2.64 12.43
N HIS A 82 -15.75 2.55 11.21
CA HIS A 82 -15.25 1.31 10.66
C HIS A 82 -13.82 1.05 11.13
N PHE A 83 -13.42 -0.21 11.06
CA PHE A 83 -12.12 -0.64 11.56
C PHE A 83 -10.97 0.04 10.82
N ILE A 84 -10.05 0.60 11.59
CA ILE A 84 -8.78 1.09 11.10
C ILE A 84 -7.61 0.32 11.70
N ASN A 85 -6.45 0.44 11.08
CA ASN A 85 -5.21 -0.14 11.60
C ASN A 85 -4.35 0.96 12.21
N PHE A 86 -3.71 0.63 13.33
CA PHE A 86 -2.47 1.27 13.73
C PHE A 86 -1.41 0.98 12.66
N ASN A 87 -0.61 1.98 12.30
CA ASN A 87 0.33 1.88 11.18
C ASN A 87 1.71 1.35 11.61
N GLY A 88 1.83 0.84 12.83
CA GLY A 88 3.09 0.35 13.39
C GLY A 88 3.91 1.43 14.11
N THR A 89 3.64 2.71 13.85
CA THR A 89 4.39 3.86 14.39
C THR A 89 3.54 5.14 14.35
N ALA A 90 4.04 6.19 15.00
CA ALA A 90 3.42 7.50 15.08
C ALA A 90 2.02 7.47 15.70
N GLY A 91 1.87 6.69 16.77
CA GLY A 91 0.64 6.62 17.53
C GLY A 91 0.86 6.19 18.97
N ILE A 92 -0.19 6.38 19.77
CA ILE A 92 -0.24 6.02 21.18
C ILE A 92 -1.27 4.93 21.37
N TRP A 93 -0.91 3.92 22.15
CA TRP A 93 -1.82 2.91 22.65
C TRP A 93 -2.08 3.11 24.14
N ARG A 94 -3.33 2.90 24.57
CA ARG A 94 -3.62 2.63 25.98
C ARG A 94 -3.08 1.25 26.32
N LYS A 95 -2.21 1.14 27.35
CA LYS A 95 -1.59 -0.13 27.76
C LYS A 95 -2.63 -1.21 28.05
N LYS A 96 -3.73 -0.85 28.72
CA LYS A 96 -4.86 -1.75 28.99
C LYS A 96 -5.47 -2.33 27.71
N CYS A 97 -5.59 -1.53 26.65
CA CYS A 97 -6.11 -1.99 25.35
C CYS A 97 -5.20 -3.04 24.72
N ILE A 98 -3.87 -2.83 24.73
CA ILE A 98 -2.91 -3.82 24.22
C ILE A 98 -3.07 -5.14 24.97
N LEU A 99 -3.08 -5.10 26.30
CA LEU A 99 -3.15 -6.30 27.14
C LEU A 99 -4.48 -7.02 26.97
N ASP A 100 -5.60 -6.28 26.97
CA ASP A 100 -6.92 -6.84 26.75
C ASP A 100 -7.03 -7.49 25.37
N ALA A 101 -6.49 -6.87 24.32
CA ALA A 101 -6.52 -7.45 22.96
C ALA A 101 -5.71 -8.75 22.80
N GLY A 102 -4.94 -9.19 23.80
CA GLY A 102 -4.08 -10.38 23.74
C GLY A 102 -2.59 -10.06 23.56
N ASN A 103 -2.21 -8.78 23.68
CA ASN A 103 -0.84 -8.29 23.52
C ASN A 103 -0.31 -8.47 22.07
N TRP A 104 0.99 -8.20 21.85
CA TRP A 104 1.65 -8.36 20.56
C TRP A 104 1.86 -9.84 20.22
N GLU A 105 1.48 -10.21 19.01
CA GLU A 105 1.67 -11.54 18.41
C GLU A 105 2.57 -11.40 17.17
N GLY A 106 3.52 -12.32 16.98
CA GLY A 106 4.53 -12.25 15.91
C GLY A 106 4.34 -13.31 14.83
N ASP A 107 3.12 -13.85 14.71
CA ASP A 107 2.77 -14.90 13.75
C ASP A 107 2.42 -14.36 12.35
N THR A 108 2.20 -13.04 12.23
CA THR A 108 2.06 -12.30 10.96
C THR A 108 3.15 -11.24 10.82
N LEU A 109 3.50 -10.86 9.59
CA LEU A 109 4.51 -9.83 9.31
C LEU A 109 4.05 -8.39 9.62
N THR A 110 2.76 -8.20 9.86
CA THR A 110 2.14 -6.92 10.23
C THR A 110 1.32 -7.12 11.50
N GLU A 111 2.06 -7.26 12.61
CA GLU A 111 1.54 -7.41 13.99
C GLU A 111 0.68 -6.22 14.46
N ASP A 112 0.89 -5.05 13.86
CA ASP A 112 0.14 -3.82 14.08
C ASP A 112 -1.30 -3.92 13.57
N LEU A 113 -1.50 -4.42 12.34
CA LEU A 113 -2.82 -4.69 11.76
C LEU A 113 -3.55 -5.77 12.58
N ASP A 114 -2.86 -6.83 12.98
CA ASP A 114 -3.41 -7.90 13.81
C ASP A 114 -3.98 -7.36 15.13
N LEU A 115 -3.13 -6.68 15.90
CA LEU A 115 -3.50 -6.11 17.19
C LEU A 115 -4.64 -5.10 17.04
N SER A 116 -4.66 -4.33 15.95
CA SER A 116 -5.72 -3.35 15.67
C SER A 116 -7.10 -4.00 15.52
N TYR A 117 -7.18 -5.09 14.76
CA TYR A 117 -8.43 -5.81 14.58
C TYR A 117 -8.87 -6.51 15.87
N ARG A 118 -7.95 -7.17 16.58
CA ARG A 118 -8.26 -7.80 17.87
C ARG A 118 -8.78 -6.80 18.89
N ALA A 119 -8.19 -5.60 18.96
CA ALA A 119 -8.65 -4.54 19.85
C ALA A 119 -10.06 -4.03 19.47
N GLN A 120 -10.30 -3.75 18.18
CA GLN A 120 -11.60 -3.22 17.75
C GLN A 120 -12.72 -4.28 17.80
N LEU A 121 -12.40 -5.57 17.66
CA LEU A 121 -13.33 -6.69 17.95
C LEU A 121 -13.72 -6.76 19.44
N LYS A 122 -12.90 -6.19 20.33
CA LYS A 122 -13.21 -5.99 21.75
C LYS A 122 -13.83 -4.60 22.02
N ASN A 123 -14.40 -3.97 21.01
CA ASN A 123 -15.06 -2.66 21.07
C ASN A 123 -14.16 -1.46 21.39
N TRP A 124 -12.83 -1.62 21.47
CA TRP A 124 -11.92 -0.48 21.60
C TRP A 124 -12.05 0.44 20.39
N LYS A 125 -12.05 1.75 20.65
CA LYS A 125 -12.16 2.79 19.62
C LYS A 125 -10.80 3.35 19.26
N PHE A 126 -10.62 3.63 17.98
CA PHE A 126 -9.40 4.22 17.45
C PHE A 126 -9.72 5.64 17.01
N LYS A 127 -8.82 6.58 17.26
CA LYS A 127 -8.92 7.96 16.82
C LYS A 127 -7.80 8.26 15.84
N TYR A 128 -8.17 8.68 14.63
CA TYR A 128 -7.21 9.14 13.64
C TYR A 128 -7.12 10.67 13.64
N LEU A 129 -5.90 11.21 13.69
CA LEU A 129 -5.62 12.64 13.68
C LEU A 129 -4.90 13.02 12.40
N LEU A 130 -5.66 13.59 11.46
CA LEU A 130 -5.17 13.98 10.14
C LEU A 130 -4.16 15.14 10.20
N ASP A 131 -4.41 16.10 11.09
CA ASP A 131 -3.66 17.37 11.19
C ASP A 131 -2.39 17.25 12.05
N VAL A 132 -2.19 16.12 12.72
CA VAL A 132 -0.97 15.83 13.46
C VAL A 132 -0.07 14.99 12.57
N GLU A 133 1.02 15.57 12.08
CA GLU A 133 1.95 14.92 11.15
C GLU A 133 3.23 14.47 11.87
N THR A 134 3.67 13.26 11.58
CA THR A 134 4.96 12.71 12.01
C THR A 134 5.75 12.27 10.76
N PRO A 135 6.73 13.06 10.30
CA PRO A 135 7.46 12.75 9.08
C PRO A 135 8.50 11.63 9.25
N ALA A 136 8.67 10.83 8.19
CA ALA A 136 9.61 9.72 8.11
C ALA A 136 10.31 9.63 6.75
N GLU A 137 11.34 8.79 6.66
CA GLU A 137 12.09 8.58 5.42
C GLU A 137 11.44 7.48 4.54
N LEU A 138 11.17 7.78 3.27
CA LEU A 138 10.71 6.80 2.29
C LEU A 138 11.88 5.97 1.74
N PRO A 139 11.66 4.70 1.37
CA PRO A 139 12.66 3.90 0.66
C PRO A 139 13.16 4.59 -0.61
N LEU A 140 14.48 4.73 -0.72
CA LEU A 140 15.14 5.43 -1.84
C LEU A 140 15.42 4.54 -3.04
N ILE A 141 15.68 3.25 -2.77
CA ILE A 141 16.09 2.27 -3.75
C ILE A 141 14.97 1.25 -3.99
N MET A 142 14.92 0.71 -5.20
CA MET A 142 13.85 -0.19 -5.64
C MET A 142 13.78 -1.46 -4.79
N SER A 143 14.93 -2.06 -4.44
CA SER A 143 14.98 -3.25 -3.59
C SER A 143 14.38 -3.02 -2.20
N ALA A 144 14.68 -1.89 -1.58
CA ALA A 144 14.11 -1.50 -0.29
C ALA A 144 12.59 -1.26 -0.37
N ALA A 145 12.13 -0.59 -1.44
CA ALA A 145 10.70 -0.38 -1.69
C ALA A 145 9.97 -1.72 -1.91
N LYS A 146 10.52 -2.61 -2.75
CA LYS A 146 9.97 -3.95 -3.00
C LYS A 146 9.90 -4.79 -1.72
N SER A 147 10.96 -4.77 -0.91
CA SER A 147 10.99 -5.50 0.36
C SER A 147 9.94 -4.97 1.35
N GLN A 148 9.80 -3.65 1.46
CA GLN A 148 8.77 -3.04 2.31
C GLN A 148 7.36 -3.42 1.83
N GLN A 149 7.07 -3.24 0.55
CA GLN A 149 5.78 -3.59 -0.05
C GLN A 149 5.49 -5.09 0.08
N PHE A 150 6.49 -5.95 -0.09
CA PHE A 150 6.33 -7.39 0.09
C PHE A 150 5.87 -7.71 1.52
N ARG A 151 6.54 -7.16 2.54
CA ARG A 151 6.14 -7.39 3.94
C ARG A 151 4.72 -6.91 4.23
N TRP A 152 4.35 -5.73 3.74
CA TRP A 152 3.00 -5.18 3.96
C TRP A 152 1.92 -6.01 3.28
N ASN A 153 2.13 -6.43 2.03
CA ASN A 153 1.13 -7.20 1.29
C ASN A 153 1.00 -8.63 1.81
N LYS A 154 2.13 -9.26 2.15
CA LYS A 154 2.13 -10.59 2.78
C LYS A 154 1.48 -10.56 4.15
N GLY A 155 1.88 -9.63 5.02
CA GLY A 155 1.30 -9.47 6.35
C GLY A 155 -0.19 -9.15 6.30
N GLY A 156 -0.65 -8.34 5.34
CA GLY A 156 -2.07 -8.11 5.09
C GLY A 156 -2.83 -9.41 4.75
N ALA A 157 -2.29 -10.23 3.83
CA ALA A 157 -2.87 -11.51 3.46
C ALA A 157 -2.86 -12.54 4.63
N GLU A 158 -1.81 -12.58 5.44
CA GLU A 158 -1.74 -13.39 6.67
C GLU A 158 -2.82 -12.96 7.68
N ASN A 159 -2.98 -11.64 7.87
CA ASN A 159 -4.01 -11.07 8.73
C ASN A 159 -5.42 -11.36 8.24
N PHE A 160 -5.65 -11.35 6.91
CA PHE A 160 -6.91 -11.81 6.35
C PHE A 160 -7.21 -13.25 6.80
N GLN A 161 -6.28 -14.19 6.59
CA GLN A 161 -6.50 -15.60 6.97
C GLN A 161 -6.76 -15.74 8.48
N LYS A 162 -6.03 -15.00 9.31
CA LYS A 162 -6.15 -15.04 10.77
C LYS A 162 -7.47 -14.46 11.29
N LEU A 163 -7.97 -13.37 10.70
CA LEU A 163 -9.00 -12.53 11.32
C LEU A 163 -10.36 -12.59 10.62
N ILE A 164 -10.42 -12.98 9.35
CA ILE A 164 -11.66 -12.91 8.54
C ILE A 164 -12.84 -13.63 9.21
N TYR A 165 -12.59 -14.83 9.74
CA TYR A 165 -13.62 -15.62 10.38
C TYR A 165 -14.16 -14.96 11.65
N ARG A 166 -13.28 -14.33 12.44
CA ARG A 166 -13.66 -13.61 13.66
C ARG A 166 -14.54 -12.42 13.32
N VAL A 167 -14.19 -11.66 12.27
CA VAL A 167 -14.98 -10.52 11.77
C VAL A 167 -16.36 -10.94 11.29
N ILE A 168 -16.45 -12.03 10.52
CA ILE A 168 -17.73 -12.50 9.95
C ILE A 168 -18.65 -13.06 11.05
N LYS A 169 -18.10 -13.83 11.99
CA LYS A 169 -18.86 -14.48 13.05
C LYS A 169 -19.32 -13.56 14.17
N ASP A 170 -18.69 -12.40 14.35
CA ASP A 170 -19.06 -11.46 15.40
C ASP A 170 -20.51 -10.99 15.22
N LYS A 171 -21.39 -11.31 16.17
CA LYS A 171 -22.82 -10.95 16.08
C LYS A 171 -23.10 -9.49 16.45
N GLN A 172 -22.17 -8.83 17.15
CA GLN A 172 -22.31 -7.44 17.58
C GLN A 172 -21.89 -6.46 16.48
N LEU A 173 -21.04 -6.89 15.54
CA LEU A 173 -20.60 -6.03 14.44
C LEU A 173 -21.70 -5.76 13.40
N PRO A 174 -21.95 -4.48 13.06
CA PRO A 174 -22.84 -4.12 11.96
C PRO A 174 -22.35 -4.67 10.63
N PHE A 175 -23.29 -5.07 9.75
CA PHE A 175 -22.98 -5.61 8.43
C PHE A 175 -22.04 -4.70 7.61
N LYS A 176 -22.27 -3.38 7.63
CA LYS A 176 -21.40 -2.41 6.93
C LYS A 176 -19.95 -2.47 7.43
N THR A 177 -19.75 -2.55 8.75
CA THR A 177 -18.40 -2.67 9.34
C THR A 177 -17.75 -4.00 8.99
N LYS A 178 -18.52 -5.10 8.91
CA LYS A 178 -18.00 -6.38 8.41
C LYS A 178 -17.53 -6.25 6.97
N LEU A 179 -18.35 -5.70 6.08
CA LEU A 179 -18.00 -5.51 4.67
C LEU A 179 -16.73 -4.66 4.53
N HIS A 180 -16.66 -3.51 5.20
CA HIS A 180 -15.44 -2.68 5.19
C HIS A 180 -14.23 -3.40 5.79
N GLY A 181 -14.42 -4.19 6.84
CA GLY A 181 -13.38 -5.00 7.46
C GLY A 181 -12.83 -6.08 6.51
N ILE A 182 -13.71 -6.76 5.78
CA ILE A 182 -13.36 -7.76 4.76
C ILE A 182 -12.57 -7.12 3.63
N LEU A 183 -13.09 -6.03 3.06
CA LEU A 183 -12.43 -5.30 1.95
C LEU A 183 -11.07 -4.75 2.37
N HIS A 184 -10.95 -4.25 3.60
CA HIS A 184 -9.68 -3.75 4.13
C HIS A 184 -8.66 -4.87 4.34
N LEU A 185 -9.05 -6.03 4.89
CA LEU A 185 -8.15 -7.19 5.03
C LEU A 185 -7.74 -7.77 3.67
N LEU A 186 -8.62 -7.72 2.66
CA LEU A 186 -8.33 -8.16 1.28
C LEU A 186 -7.60 -7.12 0.43
N ASN A 187 -7.30 -5.93 0.95
CA ASN A 187 -6.74 -4.85 0.14
C ASN A 187 -5.43 -5.25 -0.54
N SER A 188 -4.58 -6.04 0.14
CA SER A 188 -3.33 -6.56 -0.44
C SER A 188 -3.56 -7.44 -1.67
N THR A 189 -4.65 -8.22 -1.71
CA THR A 189 -5.02 -9.09 -2.82
C THR A 189 -5.33 -8.32 -4.11
N MET A 190 -5.55 -7.00 -4.03
CA MET A 190 -5.72 -6.16 -5.22
C MET A 190 -4.54 -6.25 -6.19
N PHE A 191 -3.30 -6.38 -5.70
CA PHE A 191 -2.14 -6.54 -6.59
C PHE A 191 -2.15 -7.85 -7.37
N LEU A 192 -2.66 -8.93 -6.78
CA LEU A 192 -2.86 -10.21 -7.47
C LEU A 192 -3.89 -10.07 -8.59
N ASN A 193 -5.01 -9.40 -8.31
CA ASN A 193 -6.03 -9.13 -9.32
C ASN A 193 -5.49 -8.26 -10.47
N ILE A 194 -4.69 -7.24 -10.16
CA ILE A 194 -4.01 -6.42 -11.18
C ILE A 194 -3.11 -7.26 -12.06
N LEU A 195 -2.29 -8.15 -11.47
CA LEU A 195 -1.39 -9.02 -12.25
C LEU A 195 -2.18 -9.99 -13.14
N ILE A 196 -3.25 -10.59 -12.62
CA ILE A 196 -4.12 -11.49 -13.39
C ILE A 196 -4.74 -10.75 -14.57
N VAL A 197 -5.35 -9.58 -14.34
CA VAL A 197 -5.94 -8.76 -15.40
C VAL A 197 -4.87 -8.34 -16.41
N ALA A 198 -3.68 -7.95 -15.95
CA ALA A 198 -2.58 -7.59 -16.83
C ALA A 198 -2.19 -8.75 -17.75
N ILE A 199 -1.93 -9.94 -17.20
CA ILE A 199 -1.55 -11.12 -18.00
C ILE A 199 -2.68 -11.52 -18.96
N LEU A 200 -3.92 -11.60 -18.48
CA LEU A 200 -5.06 -12.02 -19.29
C LEU A 200 -5.49 -10.98 -20.34
N SER A 201 -5.06 -9.72 -20.21
CA SER A 201 -5.45 -8.65 -21.14
C SER A 201 -4.99 -8.88 -22.58
N ILE A 202 -3.88 -9.59 -22.82
CA ILE A 202 -3.39 -9.88 -24.18
C ILE A 202 -4.18 -11.02 -24.82
N PRO A 203 -4.33 -12.22 -24.22
CA PRO A 203 -5.20 -13.27 -24.77
C PRO A 203 -6.63 -12.77 -24.99
N MET A 204 -7.13 -11.95 -24.06
CA MET A 204 -8.45 -11.31 -24.17
C MET A 204 -8.58 -10.45 -25.43
N LEU A 205 -7.52 -9.73 -25.83
CA LEU A 205 -7.51 -8.92 -27.04
C LEU A 205 -7.69 -9.77 -28.30
N TYR A 206 -7.05 -10.94 -28.38
CA TYR A 206 -7.24 -11.88 -29.49
C TYR A 206 -8.64 -12.50 -29.48
N ILE A 207 -9.10 -13.01 -28.33
CA ILE A 207 -10.44 -13.61 -28.19
C ILE A 207 -11.54 -12.62 -28.60
N LYS A 208 -11.43 -11.35 -28.19
CA LYS A 208 -12.38 -10.30 -28.56
C LYS A 208 -12.47 -10.10 -30.08
N ASN A 209 -11.35 -10.21 -30.79
CA ASN A 209 -11.28 -9.94 -32.23
C ASN A 209 -11.63 -11.17 -33.08
N GLU A 210 -11.34 -12.39 -32.61
CA GLU A 210 -11.71 -13.64 -33.27
C GLU A 210 -13.21 -13.99 -33.11
N TYR A 211 -13.78 -13.72 -31.93
CA TYR A 211 -15.15 -14.12 -31.60
C TYR A 211 -16.10 -12.92 -31.53
N GLU A 212 -16.67 -12.55 -32.68
CA GLU A 212 -17.53 -11.36 -32.81
C GLU A 212 -18.74 -11.34 -31.85
N HIS A 213 -19.34 -12.50 -31.56
CA HIS A 213 -20.47 -12.60 -30.63
C HIS A 213 -20.13 -12.15 -29.20
N LEU A 214 -18.84 -12.14 -28.81
CA LEU A 214 -18.39 -11.68 -27.49
C LEU A 214 -18.23 -10.15 -27.40
N LYS A 215 -18.31 -9.40 -28.52
CA LYS A 215 -18.11 -7.93 -28.53
C LYS A 215 -19.02 -7.21 -27.55
N TYR A 216 -20.28 -7.63 -27.41
CA TYR A 216 -21.23 -7.03 -26.47
C TYR A 216 -20.80 -7.21 -25.01
N TYR A 217 -20.21 -8.36 -24.67
CA TYR A 217 -19.69 -8.60 -23.32
C TYR A 217 -18.51 -7.66 -23.02
N PHE A 218 -17.60 -7.46 -23.97
CA PHE A 218 -16.49 -6.50 -23.83
C PHE A 218 -16.97 -5.05 -23.72
N PHE A 219 -18.01 -4.68 -24.47
CA PHE A 219 -18.64 -3.37 -24.35
C PHE A 219 -19.26 -3.18 -22.97
N ALA A 220 -20.00 -4.18 -22.45
CA ALA A 220 -20.54 -4.12 -21.10
C ALA A 220 -19.43 -4.00 -20.03
N MET A 221 -18.33 -4.75 -20.17
CA MET A 221 -17.19 -4.67 -19.25
C MET A 221 -16.47 -3.31 -19.30
N SER A 222 -16.54 -2.58 -20.42
CA SER A 222 -15.95 -1.23 -20.51
C SER A 222 -16.55 -0.26 -19.48
N PHE A 223 -17.75 -0.53 -18.97
CA PHE A 223 -18.33 0.21 -17.85
C PHE A 223 -17.41 0.24 -16.63
N PHE A 224 -16.64 -0.82 -16.38
CA PHE A 224 -15.70 -0.86 -15.26
C PHE A 224 -14.52 0.10 -15.42
N ILE A 225 -14.25 0.65 -16.62
CA ILE A 225 -13.27 1.73 -16.80
C ILE A 225 -13.68 2.98 -16.02
N SER A 226 -15.00 3.21 -15.81
CA SER A 226 -15.50 4.31 -14.98
C SER A 226 -14.94 4.27 -13.55
N SER A 227 -14.59 3.10 -13.02
CA SER A 227 -13.96 2.97 -11.71
C SER A 227 -12.60 3.68 -11.64
N THR A 228 -11.83 3.69 -12.74
CA THR A 228 -10.56 4.41 -12.83
C THR A 228 -10.79 5.91 -12.80
N LEU A 229 -11.88 6.40 -13.39
CA LEU A 229 -12.25 7.81 -13.33
C LEU A 229 -12.66 8.22 -11.90
N ILE A 230 -13.45 7.39 -11.21
CA ILE A 230 -13.79 7.62 -9.79
C ILE A 230 -12.51 7.67 -8.96
N PHE A 231 -11.60 6.72 -9.17
CA PHE A 231 -10.32 6.66 -8.47
C PHE A 231 -9.47 7.91 -8.74
N PHE A 232 -9.40 8.36 -9.99
CA PHE A 232 -8.75 9.61 -10.39
C PHE A 232 -9.38 10.83 -9.72
N ILE A 233 -10.70 10.89 -9.54
CA ILE A 233 -11.36 12.01 -8.85
C ILE A 233 -11.05 11.96 -7.35
N CYS A 234 -11.15 10.79 -6.72
CA CYS A 234 -10.85 10.62 -5.29
C CYS A 234 -9.41 11.03 -4.96
N TYR A 235 -8.44 10.60 -5.75
CA TYR A 235 -7.03 10.95 -5.56
C TYR A 235 -6.77 12.45 -5.81
N TRP A 236 -7.53 13.10 -6.69
CA TRP A 236 -7.44 14.54 -6.88
C TRP A 236 -7.82 15.29 -5.62
N PHE A 237 -8.91 14.90 -4.94
CA PHE A 237 -9.31 15.54 -3.70
C PHE A 237 -8.30 15.33 -2.56
N ALA A 238 -7.73 14.12 -2.45
CA ALA A 238 -6.64 13.84 -1.51
C ALA A 238 -5.40 14.72 -1.79
N PHE A 239 -5.00 14.82 -3.06
CA PHE A 239 -3.88 15.67 -3.48
C PHE A 239 -4.16 17.15 -3.25
N LYS A 240 -5.37 17.62 -3.57
CA LYS A 240 -5.79 19.02 -3.38
C LYS A 240 -5.78 19.41 -1.90
N ALA A 241 -6.20 18.50 -1.01
CA ALA A 241 -6.22 18.76 0.44
C ALA A 241 -4.82 18.97 1.02
N THR A 242 -3.80 18.31 0.45
CA THR A 242 -2.42 18.36 0.96
C THR A 242 -1.54 19.37 0.23
N CYS A 243 -1.71 19.52 -1.08
CA CYS A 243 -0.84 20.34 -1.95
C CYS A 243 -1.51 21.63 -2.44
N GLY A 244 -2.78 21.86 -2.09
CA GLY A 244 -3.58 22.97 -2.60
C GLY A 244 -4.18 22.71 -3.99
N GLY A 245 -5.08 23.60 -4.41
CA GLY A 245 -5.77 23.53 -5.71
C GLY A 245 -5.13 24.38 -6.81
N GLY A 246 -5.84 24.50 -7.94
CA GLY A 246 -5.48 25.35 -9.08
C GLY A 246 -4.95 24.57 -10.29
N PHE A 247 -4.95 25.23 -11.46
CA PHE A 247 -4.62 24.59 -12.74
C PHE A 247 -3.21 23.98 -12.78
N LYS A 248 -2.19 24.70 -12.27
CA LYS A 248 -0.82 24.20 -12.20
C LYS A 248 -0.72 22.95 -11.32
N GLN A 249 -1.43 22.91 -10.20
CA GLN A 249 -1.45 21.75 -9.31
C GLN A 249 -2.23 20.58 -9.92
N PHE A 250 -3.28 20.85 -10.69
CA PHE A 250 -4.01 19.82 -11.43
C PHE A 250 -3.15 19.15 -12.51
N LEU A 251 -2.36 19.92 -13.26
CA LEU A 251 -1.40 19.34 -14.22
C LEU A 251 -0.33 18.49 -13.52
N LYS A 252 0.18 18.96 -12.37
CA LYS A 252 1.13 18.18 -11.54
C LYS A 252 0.48 16.90 -11.03
N TYR A 253 -0.78 16.96 -10.62
CA TYR A 253 -1.57 15.82 -10.19
C TYR A 253 -1.73 14.78 -11.29
N ILE A 254 -2.14 15.18 -12.50
CA ILE A 254 -2.27 14.27 -13.64
C ILE A 254 -0.98 13.48 -13.84
N ARG A 255 0.16 14.19 -13.91
CA ARG A 255 1.47 13.53 -14.08
C ARG A 255 1.78 12.55 -12.95
N LEU A 256 1.53 12.93 -11.70
CA LEU A 256 1.79 12.09 -10.54
C LEU A 256 0.86 10.88 -10.49
N PHE A 257 -0.43 11.04 -10.79
CA PHE A 257 -1.41 9.97 -10.81
C PHE A 257 -1.04 8.90 -11.83
N PHE A 258 -0.76 9.28 -13.07
CA PHE A 258 -0.36 8.31 -14.10
C PHE A 258 1.00 7.69 -13.79
N SER A 259 1.97 8.45 -13.27
CA SER A 259 3.26 7.89 -12.82
C SER A 259 3.07 6.86 -11.70
N PHE A 260 2.19 7.16 -10.74
CA PHE A 260 1.84 6.25 -9.65
C PHE A 260 1.16 4.99 -10.17
N PHE A 261 0.13 5.15 -10.99
CA PHE A 261 -0.66 4.03 -11.50
C PHE A 261 0.22 3.08 -12.34
N THR A 262 1.06 3.63 -13.22
CA THR A 262 2.08 2.89 -13.99
C THR A 262 3.06 2.14 -13.10
N ILE A 263 3.68 2.81 -12.13
CA ILE A 263 4.70 2.19 -11.27
C ILE A 263 4.06 1.15 -10.34
N ALA A 264 2.85 1.40 -9.80
CA ALA A 264 2.10 0.47 -8.99
C ALA A 264 1.78 -0.84 -9.73
N MET A 265 1.42 -0.76 -11.03
CA MET A 265 1.29 -1.95 -11.87
C MET A 265 2.62 -2.70 -12.02
N GLY A 266 3.75 -2.00 -12.14
CA GLY A 266 5.08 -2.64 -12.17
C GLY A 266 5.42 -3.40 -10.88
N PHE A 267 4.90 -2.99 -9.73
CA PHE A 267 5.05 -3.71 -8.46
C PHE A 267 4.15 -4.95 -8.34
N SER A 268 3.19 -5.13 -9.26
CA SER A 268 2.17 -6.17 -9.13
C SER A 268 2.74 -7.59 -9.03
N LEU A 269 3.80 -7.95 -9.76
CA LEU A 269 4.43 -9.28 -9.64
C LEU A 269 4.97 -9.54 -8.24
N ASN A 270 5.84 -8.65 -7.75
CA ASN A 270 6.45 -8.77 -6.42
C ASN A 270 5.38 -8.86 -5.33
N ASN A 271 4.35 -8.01 -5.40
CA ASN A 271 3.30 -7.95 -4.40
C ASN A 271 2.35 -9.16 -4.50
N SER A 272 2.07 -9.66 -5.70
CA SER A 272 1.25 -10.86 -5.90
C SER A 272 1.91 -12.10 -5.30
N LEU A 273 3.23 -12.26 -5.47
CA LEU A 273 3.98 -13.33 -4.82
C LEU A 273 3.86 -13.23 -3.30
N ALA A 274 3.97 -12.02 -2.74
CA ALA A 274 3.80 -11.77 -1.31
C ALA A 274 2.41 -12.19 -0.80
N VAL A 275 1.36 -11.79 -1.53
CA VAL A 275 -0.04 -12.11 -1.22
C VAL A 275 -0.27 -13.63 -1.25
N LEU A 276 0.19 -14.31 -2.30
CA LEU A 276 0.04 -15.76 -2.44
C LEU A 276 0.74 -16.48 -1.28
N GLU A 277 1.97 -16.08 -0.94
CA GLU A 277 2.67 -16.65 0.21
C GLU A 277 1.93 -16.43 1.53
N GLY A 278 1.35 -15.24 1.72
CA GLY A 278 0.57 -14.92 2.92
C GLY A 278 -0.72 -15.74 3.01
N HIS A 279 -1.46 -15.89 1.91
CA HIS A 279 -2.66 -16.72 1.87
C HIS A 279 -2.36 -18.22 2.06
N PHE A 280 -1.23 -18.71 1.54
CA PHE A 280 -0.78 -20.09 1.73
C PHE A 280 -0.05 -20.33 3.07
N GLY A 281 0.11 -19.30 3.91
CA GLY A 281 0.70 -19.43 5.24
C GLY A 281 2.21 -19.72 5.24
N LYS A 282 2.92 -19.45 4.13
CA LYS A 282 4.37 -19.66 4.05
C LYS A 282 5.08 -18.68 5.00
N LYS A 283 5.76 -19.19 6.02
CA LYS A 283 6.51 -18.34 6.96
C LYS A 283 7.73 -17.71 6.32
N SER A 284 8.03 -16.47 6.69
CA SER A 284 9.22 -15.74 6.23
C SER A 284 9.71 -14.77 7.28
N ASP A 285 11.01 -14.51 7.26
CA ASP A 285 11.64 -13.59 8.19
C ASP A 285 11.30 -12.12 7.86
N PHE A 286 11.28 -11.30 8.90
CA PHE A 286 11.17 -9.86 8.75
C PHE A 286 12.48 -9.28 8.21
N ILE A 287 12.52 -9.00 6.91
CA ILE A 287 13.65 -8.31 6.28
C ILE A 287 13.50 -6.79 6.50
N ARG A 288 14.47 -6.20 7.21
CA ARG A 288 14.47 -4.76 7.53
C ARG A 288 14.61 -3.92 6.27
N THR A 289 13.83 -2.84 6.20
CA THR A 289 13.93 -1.85 5.12
C THR A 289 15.04 -0.85 5.42
N PRO A 290 16.10 -0.75 4.60
CA PRO A 290 17.19 0.18 4.85
C PRO A 290 16.73 1.64 4.79
N LYS A 291 17.25 2.46 5.71
CA LYS A 291 17.07 3.92 5.80
C LYS A 291 18.45 4.59 5.67
N PHE A 292 18.52 5.74 5.00
CA PHE A 292 19.79 6.30 4.52
C PHE A 292 20.10 7.69 5.10
N ASN A 293 19.19 8.29 5.86
CA ASN A 293 19.38 9.59 6.53
C ASN A 293 19.89 10.68 5.56
N THR A 294 19.18 10.88 4.45
CA THR A 294 19.63 11.76 3.34
C THR A 294 19.71 13.24 3.67
N GLN A 295 19.14 13.70 4.79
CA GLN A 295 19.25 15.11 5.20
C GLN A 295 20.69 15.48 5.61
N SER A 296 21.49 14.51 6.07
CA SER A 296 22.85 14.78 6.56
C SER A 296 23.97 14.48 5.56
N ARG A 297 23.77 13.62 4.55
CA ARG A 297 24.86 13.18 3.64
C ARG A 297 24.37 12.96 2.22
N LYS A 298 24.60 13.93 1.33
CA LYS A 298 24.14 13.88 -0.08
C LYS A 298 24.74 12.76 -0.93
N ASN A 299 25.87 12.12 -0.58
CA ASN A 299 26.62 11.28 -1.54
C ASN A 299 27.07 9.87 -1.10
N ASN A 300 26.72 9.37 0.10
CA ASN A 300 27.26 8.08 0.59
C ASN A 300 26.29 6.88 0.57
N TRP A 301 25.08 7.02 0.04
CA TRP A 301 24.08 5.94 0.03
C TRP A 301 24.46 4.75 -0.88
N LYS A 302 25.24 4.99 -1.95
CA LYS A 302 25.72 3.95 -2.88
C LYS A 302 26.73 2.96 -2.27
N LYS A 303 27.32 3.26 -1.11
CA LYS A 303 28.28 2.37 -0.41
C LYS A 303 27.64 1.55 0.72
N ASN A 304 26.30 1.49 0.79
CA ASN A 304 25.62 0.84 1.91
C ASN A 304 25.63 -0.70 1.77
N LYS A 305 25.88 -1.42 2.87
CA LYS A 305 25.99 -2.89 2.95
C LYS A 305 24.72 -3.64 2.52
N TYR A 306 23.58 -2.94 2.42
CA TYR A 306 22.29 -3.51 2.05
C TYR A 306 22.04 -3.64 0.53
N ILE A 307 23.01 -3.27 -0.31
CA ILE A 307 22.92 -3.45 -1.77
C ILE A 307 23.40 -4.88 -2.11
N SER A 308 22.46 -5.74 -2.52
CA SER A 308 22.76 -7.10 -2.99
C SER A 308 23.32 -7.06 -4.40
N LYS A 309 24.37 -7.84 -4.67
CA LYS A 309 24.98 -7.96 -6.00
C LYS A 309 24.28 -8.99 -6.91
N ASN A 310 23.45 -9.87 -6.36
CA ASN A 310 22.79 -10.92 -7.13
C ASN A 310 21.41 -10.47 -7.62
N ILE A 311 21.12 -10.72 -8.90
CA ILE A 311 19.83 -10.46 -9.53
C ILE A 311 18.88 -11.62 -9.17
N PRO A 312 17.83 -11.39 -8.37
CA PRO A 312 16.87 -12.44 -8.03
C PRO A 312 15.99 -12.80 -9.25
N ILE A 313 15.51 -14.04 -9.30
CA ILE A 313 14.65 -14.55 -10.39
C ILE A 313 13.42 -13.66 -10.65
N ASN A 314 12.87 -13.05 -9.60
CA ASN A 314 11.74 -12.12 -9.70
C ASN A 314 12.04 -10.90 -10.58
N VAL A 315 13.28 -10.42 -10.59
CA VAL A 315 13.69 -9.31 -11.45
C VAL A 315 13.78 -9.77 -12.90
N VAL A 316 14.24 -10.99 -13.17
CA VAL A 316 14.21 -11.55 -14.55
C VAL A 316 12.77 -11.66 -15.04
N MET A 317 11.86 -12.15 -14.21
CA MET A 317 10.42 -12.23 -14.54
C MET A 317 9.80 -10.85 -14.80
N GLU A 318 10.21 -9.80 -14.10
CA GLU A 318 9.79 -8.42 -14.39
C GLU A 318 10.22 -7.97 -15.80
N GLY A 319 11.44 -8.32 -16.20
CA GLY A 319 11.93 -8.05 -17.56
C GLY A 319 11.15 -8.83 -18.62
N LEU A 320 10.84 -10.10 -18.38
CA LEU A 320 10.01 -10.91 -19.28
C LEU A 320 8.60 -10.36 -19.41
N LEU A 321 7.99 -9.90 -18.31
CA LEU A 321 6.68 -9.24 -18.34
C LEU A 321 6.72 -7.92 -19.12
N ALA A 322 7.81 -7.15 -19.03
CA ALA A 322 7.97 -5.96 -19.87
C ALA A 322 7.95 -6.35 -21.36
N ILE A 323 8.70 -7.38 -21.78
CA ILE A 323 8.67 -7.87 -23.16
C ILE A 323 7.26 -8.36 -23.54
N TYR A 324 6.59 -9.07 -22.64
CA TYR A 324 5.21 -9.53 -22.85
C TYR A 324 4.23 -8.38 -23.10
N PHE A 325 4.33 -7.28 -22.36
CA PHE A 325 3.47 -6.11 -22.58
C PHE A 325 3.87 -5.27 -23.81
N ALA A 326 5.15 -5.30 -24.20
CA ALA A 326 5.56 -4.78 -25.50
C ALA A 326 4.95 -5.59 -26.65
N PHE A 327 4.86 -6.93 -26.51
CA PHE A 327 4.10 -7.77 -27.43
C PHE A 327 2.62 -7.39 -27.43
N GLY A 328 1.98 -7.13 -26.28
CA GLY A 328 0.59 -6.66 -26.23
C GLY A 328 0.35 -5.36 -26.98
N MET A 329 1.27 -4.40 -26.87
CA MET A 329 1.25 -3.17 -27.66
C MET A 329 1.34 -3.45 -29.17
N TYR A 330 2.20 -4.38 -29.58
CA TYR A 330 2.29 -4.83 -30.97
C TYR A 330 1.01 -5.54 -31.44
N SER A 331 0.45 -6.43 -30.61
CA SER A 331 -0.80 -7.15 -30.88
C SER A 331 -1.94 -6.19 -31.22
N ALA A 332 -2.01 -5.03 -30.59
CA ALA A 332 -3.02 -4.01 -30.90
C ALA A 332 -3.01 -3.54 -32.37
N PHE A 333 -1.86 -3.59 -33.05
CA PHE A 333 -1.77 -3.28 -34.48
C PHE A 333 -2.08 -4.47 -35.38
N VAL A 334 -1.88 -5.69 -34.88
CA VAL A 334 -2.09 -6.94 -35.64
C VAL A 334 -3.55 -7.38 -35.62
N VAL A 335 -4.21 -7.24 -34.47
CA VAL A 335 -5.59 -7.66 -34.28
C VAL A 335 -6.56 -6.58 -34.73
N GLY A 336 -7.64 -6.95 -35.40
CA GLY A 336 -8.72 -6.05 -35.83
C GLY A 336 -8.77 -5.82 -37.34
N ASN A 337 -9.98 -5.93 -37.90
CA ASN A 337 -10.21 -6.01 -39.36
C ASN A 337 -10.01 -4.68 -40.13
N GLN A 338 -9.79 -3.56 -39.43
CA GLN A 338 -9.74 -2.20 -40.02
C GLN A 338 -8.66 -1.31 -39.36
N GLY A 339 -7.42 -1.80 -39.28
CA GLY A 339 -6.27 -0.98 -38.85
C GLY A 339 -5.91 -1.04 -37.36
N GLY A 340 -6.32 -2.09 -36.64
CA GLY A 340 -5.94 -2.35 -35.25
C GLY A 340 -7.08 -2.25 -34.23
N ASP A 341 -6.86 -2.77 -33.02
CA ASP A 341 -7.71 -2.61 -31.82
C ASP A 341 -6.89 -1.99 -30.68
N PHE A 342 -6.97 -0.67 -30.57
CA PHE A 342 -6.20 0.12 -29.61
C PHE A 342 -6.88 0.29 -28.24
N GLY A 343 -8.00 -0.39 -27.99
CA GLY A 343 -8.77 -0.20 -26.74
C GLY A 343 -7.96 -0.46 -25.47
N LEU A 344 -7.03 -1.43 -25.50
CA LEU A 344 -6.15 -1.78 -24.38
C LEU A 344 -4.74 -1.20 -24.52
N PHE A 345 -4.43 -0.51 -25.62
CA PHE A 345 -3.09 -0.02 -25.90
C PHE A 345 -2.56 0.90 -24.79
N PRO A 346 -3.32 1.88 -24.26
CA PRO A 346 -2.85 2.70 -23.13
C PRO A 346 -2.54 1.86 -21.88
N PHE A 347 -3.33 0.82 -21.61
CA PHE A 347 -3.12 -0.07 -20.47
C PHE A 347 -1.84 -0.90 -20.64
N HIS A 348 -1.61 -1.48 -21.82
CA HIS A 348 -0.37 -2.21 -22.13
C HIS A 348 0.86 -1.30 -22.12
N LEU A 349 0.74 -0.06 -22.60
CA LEU A 349 1.82 0.93 -22.54
C LEU A 349 2.19 1.25 -21.08
N MET A 350 1.19 1.45 -20.20
CA MET A 350 1.43 1.68 -18.78
C MET A 350 2.07 0.46 -18.12
N LEU A 351 1.63 -0.75 -18.44
CA LEU A 351 2.25 -1.99 -17.95
C LEU A 351 3.70 -2.11 -18.41
N PHE A 352 3.96 -1.90 -19.71
CA PHE A 352 5.30 -1.93 -20.27
C PHE A 352 6.24 -0.94 -19.57
N ILE A 353 5.83 0.32 -19.42
CA ILE A 353 6.63 1.35 -18.75
C ILE A 353 6.83 0.99 -17.27
N GLY A 354 5.77 0.51 -16.60
CA GLY A 354 5.80 0.16 -15.18
C GLY A 354 6.79 -0.97 -14.88
N PHE A 355 6.67 -2.08 -15.60
CA PHE A 355 7.57 -3.23 -15.45
C PHE A 355 9.01 -2.89 -15.90
N SER A 356 9.18 -2.13 -16.99
CA SER A 356 10.50 -1.65 -17.42
C SER A 356 11.17 -0.76 -16.37
N PHE A 357 10.41 0.14 -15.73
CA PHE A 357 10.91 1.00 -14.67
C PHE A 357 11.35 0.19 -13.45
N VAL A 358 10.52 -0.75 -12.99
CA VAL A 358 10.85 -1.61 -11.85
C VAL A 358 12.05 -2.50 -12.15
N PHE A 359 12.11 -3.10 -13.34
CA PHE A 359 13.23 -3.90 -13.81
C PHE A 359 14.53 -3.09 -13.86
N SER A 360 14.55 -1.98 -14.59
CA SER A 360 15.72 -1.11 -14.73
C SER A 360 16.22 -0.57 -13.39
N LYS A 361 15.30 -0.15 -12.51
CA LYS A 361 15.67 0.31 -11.16
C LYS A 361 16.10 -0.81 -10.22
N SER A 362 15.68 -2.05 -10.46
CA SER A 362 16.18 -3.20 -9.71
C SER A 362 17.60 -3.56 -10.13
N LEU A 363 17.94 -3.42 -11.42
CA LEU A 363 19.31 -3.63 -11.93
C LEU A 363 20.26 -2.52 -11.46
N THR A 364 19.91 -1.26 -11.74
CA THR A 364 20.79 -0.09 -11.49
C THR A 364 21.04 0.22 -10.02
N ASN A 365 20.21 -0.27 -9.09
CA ASN A 365 20.44 -0.13 -7.66
C ASN A 365 21.21 -1.31 -7.05
N ASN A 366 21.42 -2.40 -7.81
CA ASN A 366 22.20 -3.57 -7.42
C ASN A 366 23.65 -3.55 -7.98
N THR A 367 23.93 -2.63 -8.91
CA THR A 367 25.25 -2.28 -9.45
C THR A 367 25.71 -0.94 -8.89
#